data_AF-A0A243WHX0-F1
#
_entry.id   AF-A0A243WHX0-F1
#
_cell.length_a   1.000
_cell.length_b   1.000
_cell.length_c   1.000
_cell.angle_alpha   90.00
_cell.angle_beta   90.00
_cell.angle_gamma   90.00
#
_symmetry.space_group_name_H-M   'P 1'
#
loop_
_entity.id
_entity.type
_entity.pdbx_description
1 polymer ?
#
loop_
_entity_poly.entity_id
_entity_poly.type
_entity_poly.pdbx_seq_one_letter_code
_entity_poly.pdbx_strand_id
1 'polypeptide(L)'
;MARQFGHVGSYRPGDFFANRLALSAAGLHRPTRAGISGTQHEGADSIVLADAYEDDVFTDDEILYTGHGGRDPRTGKQVTDQVLTDRNLALVKSQETGRPVRVLRKVVHEDSTAFRYEGLFRVAAYEYVRGKSGYGVWLFRLRPFMMPS
;
A
#
# COMPACT_ATOMS: atom_id res chain seq x y z
N MET A 1 -2.20 7.33 -19.92
CA MET A 1 -3.46 6.95 -19.25
C MET A 1 -3.50 7.59 -17.88
N ALA A 2 -4.58 8.29 -17.54
CA ALA A 2 -4.75 8.91 -16.22
C ALA A 2 -4.75 7.86 -15.10
N ARG A 3 -4.41 8.26 -13.86
CA ARG A 3 -4.48 7.39 -12.68
C ARG A 3 -5.94 7.18 -12.29
N GLN A 4 -6.33 5.92 -12.05
CA GLN A 4 -7.70 5.57 -11.64
C GLN A 4 -7.74 5.30 -10.13
N PHE A 5 -8.61 6.01 -9.42
CA PHE A 5 -8.91 5.81 -8.01
C PHE A 5 -10.20 4.99 -7.86
N GLY A 6 -10.31 4.25 -6.76
CA GLY A 6 -11.45 3.36 -6.50
C GLY A 6 -11.31 1.99 -7.16
N HIS A 7 -12.43 1.32 -7.40
CA HIS A 7 -12.45 0.01 -8.06
C HIS A 7 -12.04 0.14 -9.54
N VAL A 8 -11.42 -0.91 -10.08
CA VAL A 8 -10.99 -0.99 -11.49
C VAL A 8 -11.74 -2.14 -12.15
N GLY A 9 -12.38 -1.86 -13.29
CA GLY A 9 -13.14 -2.85 -14.05
C GLY A 9 -14.20 -3.58 -13.22
N SER A 10 -14.31 -4.89 -13.41
CA SER A 10 -15.22 -5.78 -12.67
C SER A 10 -14.62 -6.32 -11.37
N TYR A 11 -13.37 -6.00 -11.03
CA TYR A 11 -12.69 -6.61 -9.89
C TYR A 11 -13.28 -6.16 -8.54
N ARG A 12 -13.36 -7.08 -7.59
CA ARG A 12 -13.99 -6.90 -6.27
C ARG A 12 -13.11 -7.45 -5.14
N PRO A 13 -13.31 -6.99 -3.89
CA PRO A 13 -12.64 -7.58 -2.74
C PRO A 13 -12.82 -9.10 -2.73
N GLY A 14 -11.73 -9.84 -2.52
CA GLY A 14 -11.69 -11.29 -2.60
C GLY A 14 -11.07 -11.85 -3.88
N ASP A 15 -10.98 -11.07 -4.96
CA ASP A 15 -10.34 -11.52 -6.21
C ASP A 15 -8.85 -11.81 -6.04
N PHE A 16 -8.38 -12.88 -6.68
CA PHE A 16 -6.98 -13.35 -6.62
C PHE A 16 -6.22 -13.10 -7.92
N PHE A 17 -4.93 -12.81 -7.78
CA PHE A 17 -4.00 -12.55 -8.87
C PHE A 17 -2.70 -13.31 -8.64
N ALA A 18 -2.22 -14.01 -9.67
CA ALA A 18 -1.05 -14.88 -9.54
C ALA A 18 0.24 -14.13 -9.16
N ASN A 19 0.42 -12.89 -9.62
CA ASN A 19 1.66 -12.14 -9.39
C ASN A 19 1.51 -10.63 -9.64
N ARG A 20 2.60 -9.88 -9.40
CA ARG A 20 2.68 -8.43 -9.61
C ARG A 20 2.47 -8.00 -11.07
N LEU A 21 2.80 -8.84 -12.06
CA LEU A 21 2.54 -8.54 -13.47
C LEU A 21 1.04 -8.63 -13.78
N ALA A 22 0.35 -9.63 -13.23
CA ALA A 22 -1.10 -9.75 -13.35
C ALA A 22 -1.82 -8.53 -12.74
N LEU A 23 -1.39 -8.07 -11.56
CA LEU A 23 -1.93 -6.83 -10.96
C LEU A 23 -1.70 -5.58 -11.81
N SER A 24 -0.55 -5.49 -12.47
CA SER A 24 -0.20 -4.37 -13.35
C SER A 24 -1.05 -4.38 -14.62
N ALA A 25 -1.16 -5.55 -15.26
CA ALA A 25 -1.99 -5.75 -16.45
C ALA A 25 -3.48 -5.50 -16.17
N ALA A 26 -3.98 -5.89 -15.00
CA ALA A 26 -5.34 -5.63 -14.53
C ALA A 26 -5.59 -4.16 -14.15
N GLY A 27 -4.54 -3.34 -14.04
CA GLY A 27 -4.64 -1.94 -13.62
C GLY A 27 -4.87 -1.72 -12.11
N LEU A 28 -4.96 -2.79 -11.31
CA LEU A 28 -5.17 -2.72 -9.87
C LEU A 28 -3.95 -2.15 -9.12
N HIS A 29 -2.74 -2.50 -9.57
CA HIS A 29 -1.49 -1.97 -9.04
C HIS A 29 -0.40 -1.97 -10.12
N ARG A 30 -0.15 -0.80 -10.72
CA ARG A 30 0.74 -0.66 -11.90
C ARG A 30 2.22 -1.02 -11.63
N PRO A 31 2.84 -0.62 -10.50
CA PRO A 31 4.24 -0.97 -10.23
C PRO A 31 4.45 -2.47 -10.06
N THR A 32 5.51 -3.01 -10.65
CA THR A 32 5.84 -4.45 -10.53
C THR A 32 6.71 -4.77 -9.31
N ARG A 33 7.28 -3.75 -8.65
CA ARG A 33 8.15 -3.89 -7.46
C ARG A 33 7.68 -3.05 -6.28
N ALA A 34 7.56 -1.73 -6.47
CA ALA A 34 7.28 -0.79 -5.38
C ALA A 34 5.95 -1.09 -4.67
N GLY A 35 5.90 -0.99 -3.34
CA GLY A 35 4.69 -1.26 -2.56
C GLY A 35 3.57 -0.24 -2.78
N ILE A 36 3.91 1.02 -3.06
CA ILE A 36 2.95 2.12 -3.24
C ILE A 36 2.86 2.49 -4.72
N SER A 37 1.65 2.55 -5.29
CA SER A 37 1.36 3.14 -6.59
C SER A 37 0.76 4.52 -6.38
N GLY A 38 1.52 5.57 -6.69
CA GLY A 38 1.04 6.94 -6.51
C GLY A 38 1.99 7.98 -7.09
N THR A 39 1.57 9.25 -7.05
CA THR A 39 2.45 10.42 -7.17
C THR A 39 2.10 11.41 -6.07
N GLN A 40 3.04 12.27 -5.69
CA GLN A 40 2.78 13.35 -4.72
C GLN A 40 1.72 14.37 -5.19
N HIS A 41 1.44 14.43 -6.50
CA HIS A 41 0.49 15.40 -7.07
C HIS A 41 -0.93 14.84 -7.15
N GLU A 42 -1.08 13.55 -7.49
CA GLU A 42 -2.39 12.92 -7.67
C GLU A 42 -2.82 12.12 -6.43
N GLY A 43 -1.88 11.61 -5.64
CA GLY A 43 -2.14 10.64 -4.57
C GLY A 43 -1.81 9.20 -4.94
N ALA A 44 -1.89 8.34 -3.93
CA ALA A 44 -1.74 6.90 -4.05
C ALA A 44 -3.06 6.25 -4.44
N ASP A 45 -3.06 5.46 -5.51
CA ASP A 45 -4.24 4.69 -5.94
C ASP A 45 -4.27 3.27 -5.40
N SER A 46 -3.11 2.71 -5.02
CA SER A 46 -3.02 1.36 -4.51
C SER A 46 -1.75 1.12 -3.71
N ILE A 47 -1.84 0.20 -2.75
CA ILE A 47 -0.71 -0.33 -1.99
C ILE A 47 -0.70 -1.86 -2.00
N VAL A 48 0.48 -2.43 -1.77
CA VAL A 48 0.68 -3.87 -1.60
C VAL A 48 1.20 -4.15 -0.18
N LEU A 49 0.49 -5.03 0.53
CA LEU A 49 0.93 -5.67 1.77
C LEU A 49 1.60 -6.99 1.41
N ALA A 50 2.90 -7.11 1.67
CA ALA A 50 3.68 -8.29 1.29
C ALA A 50 4.66 -8.75 2.38
N ASP A 51 4.37 -8.40 3.64
CA ASP A 51 5.22 -8.65 4.81
C ASP A 51 6.66 -8.18 4.58
N ALA A 52 6.79 -7.08 3.83
CA ALA A 52 8.08 -6.56 3.45
C ALA A 52 8.67 -5.70 4.57
N TYR A 53 7.86 -5.04 5.38
CA TYR A 53 8.32 -4.22 6.49
C TYR A 53 7.93 -4.86 7.80
N GLU A 54 8.88 -4.88 8.74
CA GLU A 54 8.67 -5.47 10.07
C GLU A 54 7.70 -4.67 10.93
N ASP A 55 7.45 -3.41 10.60
CA ASP A 55 6.55 -2.50 11.30
C ASP A 55 5.10 -2.54 10.77
N ASP A 56 4.84 -3.28 9.68
CA ASP A 56 3.48 -3.43 9.14
C ASP A 56 2.57 -4.17 10.13
N VAL A 57 1.35 -3.67 10.34
CA VAL A 57 0.30 -4.33 11.12
C VAL A 57 -0.98 -4.37 10.30
N PHE A 58 -1.62 -5.54 10.25
CA PHE A 58 -2.89 -5.73 9.57
C PHE A 58 -3.89 -6.37 10.53
N THR A 59 -4.96 -5.65 10.86
CA THR A 59 -6.10 -6.13 11.64
C THR A 59 -7.37 -6.04 10.79
N ASP A 60 -8.49 -6.53 11.33
CA ASP A 60 -9.79 -6.45 10.65
C ASP A 60 -10.28 -5.00 10.50
N ASP A 61 -9.90 -4.12 11.42
CA ASP A 61 -10.38 -2.73 11.47
C ASP A 61 -9.41 -1.73 10.82
N GLU A 62 -8.11 -2.07 10.78
CA GLU A 62 -7.07 -1.10 10.46
C GLU A 62 -5.80 -1.73 9.89
N ILE A 63 -5.11 -0.94 9.07
CA ILE A 63 -3.77 -1.23 8.58
C ILE A 63 -2.83 -0.15 9.10
N LEU A 64 -1.73 -0.53 9.72
CA LEU A 64 -0.56 0.31 9.87
C LEU A 64 0.43 -0.08 8.77
N TYR A 65 0.59 0.81 7.81
CA TYR A 65 1.44 0.58 6.64
C TYR A 65 2.72 1.41 6.74
N THR A 66 3.85 0.74 6.61
CA THR A 66 5.16 1.39 6.66
C THR A 66 5.46 2.07 5.32
N GLY A 67 5.92 3.32 5.40
CA GLY A 67 6.36 4.11 4.28
C GLY A 67 7.50 3.44 3.50
N HIS A 68 7.72 3.94 2.29
CA HIS A 68 8.83 3.52 1.45
C HIS A 68 10.13 4.24 1.83
N GLY A 69 11.24 3.50 1.82
CA GLY A 69 12.60 4.06 1.82
C GLY A 69 13.47 3.62 2.99
N GLY A 70 14.74 4.02 2.95
CA GLY A 70 15.73 3.72 3.98
C GLY A 70 16.07 2.23 4.14
N ARG A 71 15.90 1.44 3.07
CA ARG A 71 16.16 -0.01 3.07
C ARG A 71 17.34 -0.36 2.17
N ASP A 72 18.11 -1.34 2.62
CA ASP A 72 19.14 -1.98 1.81
C ASP A 72 18.46 -2.82 0.71
N PRO A 73 18.76 -2.58 -0.58
CA PRO A 73 18.13 -3.28 -1.69
C PRO A 73 18.46 -4.78 -1.76
N ARG A 74 19.54 -5.23 -1.10
CA ARG A 74 19.96 -6.64 -1.05
C ARG A 74 19.25 -7.40 0.04
N THR A 75 19.20 -6.83 1.25
CA THR A 75 18.68 -7.52 2.43
C THR A 75 17.22 -7.19 2.72
N GLY A 76 16.74 -6.06 2.18
CA GLY A 76 15.45 -5.51 2.53
C GLY A 76 15.38 -5.00 3.97
N LYS A 77 16.47 -4.92 4.74
CA LYS A 77 16.40 -4.38 6.10
C LYS A 77 16.42 -2.86 6.10
N GLN A 78 15.79 -2.25 7.11
CA GLN A 78 15.91 -0.83 7.35
C GLN A 78 17.35 -0.52 7.79
N VAL A 79 17.98 0.47 7.16
CA VAL A 79 19.39 0.85 7.38
C VAL A 79 19.58 2.35 7.54
N THR A 80 18.57 3.16 7.21
CA THR A 80 18.55 4.60 7.47
C THR A 80 17.13 5.06 7.81
N ASP A 81 17.02 6.27 8.33
CA ASP A 81 15.75 6.95 8.51
C ASP A 81 15.02 7.15 7.17
N GLN A 82 13.69 7.03 7.19
CA GLN A 82 12.83 7.33 6.06
C GLN A 82 12.63 8.84 5.90
N VAL A 83 12.47 9.26 4.66
CA VAL A 83 12.15 10.65 4.31
C VAL A 83 10.75 10.69 3.72
N LEU A 84 9.99 11.75 4.04
CA LEU A 84 8.65 11.96 3.49
C LEU A 84 8.74 12.51 2.05
N THR A 85 9.01 11.64 1.08
CA THR A 85 9.17 12.02 -0.34
C THR A 85 8.37 11.12 -1.27
N ASP A 86 8.10 11.63 -2.48
CA ASP A 86 7.52 10.92 -3.64
C ASP A 86 6.34 9.99 -3.27
N ARG A 87 6.60 8.68 -3.10
CA ARG A 87 5.58 7.68 -2.78
C ARG A 87 4.94 7.88 -1.41
N ASN A 88 5.70 8.32 -0.41
CA ASN A 88 5.16 8.62 0.91
C ASN A 88 4.26 9.85 0.84
N LEU A 89 4.68 10.87 0.08
CA LEU A 89 3.84 12.03 -0.20
C LEU A 89 2.59 11.68 -1.01
N ALA A 90 2.59 10.61 -1.81
CA ALA A 90 1.39 10.14 -2.48
C ALA A 90 0.32 9.64 -1.48
N LEU A 91 0.72 8.95 -0.40
CA LEU A 91 -0.21 8.55 0.65
C LEU A 91 -0.73 9.75 1.44
N VAL A 92 0.14 10.73 1.75
CA VAL A 92 -0.27 12.02 2.35
C VAL A 92 -1.30 12.70 1.45
N LYS A 93 -1.05 12.75 0.14
CA LYS A 93 -1.97 13.38 -0.81
C LYS A 93 -3.33 12.66 -0.87
N SER A 94 -3.35 11.33 -0.78
CA SER A 94 -4.62 10.58 -0.68
C SER A 94 -5.36 10.87 0.63
N GLN A 95 -4.64 11.07 1.75
CA GLN A 95 -5.23 11.52 3.01
C GLN A 95 -5.87 12.90 2.87
N GLU A 96 -5.15 13.88 2.31
CA GLU A 96 -5.64 15.25 2.10
C GLU A 96 -6.89 15.31 1.22
N THR A 97 -6.91 14.49 0.17
CA THR A 97 -7.97 14.53 -0.85
C THR A 97 -9.12 13.56 -0.55
N GLY A 98 -8.99 12.72 0.47
CA GLY A 98 -9.96 11.66 0.78
C GLY A 98 -10.06 10.60 -0.32
N ARG A 99 -9.07 10.51 -1.23
CA ARG A 99 -9.11 9.57 -2.35
C ARG A 99 -8.94 8.12 -1.86
N PRO A 100 -9.74 7.17 -2.36
CA PRO A 100 -9.64 5.78 -1.96
C PRO A 100 -8.35 5.13 -2.50
N VAL A 101 -7.74 4.30 -1.66
CA VAL A 101 -6.54 3.51 -1.94
C VAL A 101 -6.94 2.03 -2.01
N ARG A 102 -6.65 1.36 -3.12
CA ARG A 102 -6.82 -0.10 -3.21
C ARG A 102 -5.75 -0.82 -2.39
N VAL A 103 -6.13 -1.84 -1.64
CA VAL A 103 -5.18 -2.67 -0.87
C VAL A 103 -5.08 -4.05 -1.50
N LEU A 104 -3.87 -4.48 -1.84
CA LEU A 104 -3.58 -5.80 -2.36
C LEU A 104 -2.71 -6.54 -1.34
N ARG A 105 -3.13 -7.71 -0.88
CA ARG A 105 -2.38 -8.49 0.12
C ARG A 105 -1.78 -9.74 -0.50
N LYS A 106 -0.50 -9.96 -0.27
CA LYS A 106 0.17 -11.22 -0.57
C LYS A 106 -0.37 -12.29 0.40
N VAL A 107 -0.85 -13.39 -0.14
CA VAL A 107 -1.44 -14.51 0.61
C VAL A 107 -0.95 -15.84 0.05
N VAL A 108 -1.07 -16.90 0.84
CA VAL A 108 -0.96 -18.27 0.33
C VAL A 108 -2.35 -18.71 -0.14
N HIS A 109 -2.43 -19.19 -1.38
CA HIS A 109 -3.64 -19.69 -2.01
C HIS A 109 -3.30 -20.91 -2.88
N GLU A 110 -3.97 -22.04 -2.64
CA GLU A 110 -3.73 -23.30 -3.36
C GLU A 110 -2.24 -23.70 -3.38
N ASP A 111 -1.61 -23.69 -2.20
CA ASP A 111 -0.17 -23.99 -2.01
C ASP A 111 0.81 -23.09 -2.79
N SER A 112 0.31 -21.97 -3.33
CA SER A 112 1.10 -20.99 -4.08
C SER A 112 0.95 -19.59 -3.49
N THR A 113 1.89 -18.70 -3.82
CA THR A 113 1.74 -17.27 -3.48
C THR A 113 0.80 -16.60 -4.46
N ALA A 114 -0.20 -15.90 -3.95
CA ALA A 114 -1.10 -15.05 -4.72
C ALA A 114 -1.22 -13.65 -4.11
N PHE A 115 -1.86 -12.74 -4.82
CA PHE A 115 -2.28 -11.44 -4.31
C PHE A 115 -3.81 -11.38 -4.29
N ARG A 116 -4.39 -11.12 -3.13
CA ARG A 116 -5.82 -10.91 -2.96
C ARG A 116 -6.13 -9.42 -2.92
N TYR A 117 -7.18 -9.00 -3.62
CA TYR A 117 -7.68 -7.64 -3.49
C TYR A 117 -8.51 -7.51 -2.20
N GLU A 118 -8.09 -6.67 -1.26
CA GLU A 118 -8.76 -6.47 0.04
C GLU A 118 -9.82 -5.35 0.00
N GLY A 119 -9.93 -4.65 -1.13
CA GLY A 119 -10.88 -3.56 -1.29
C GLY A 119 -10.28 -2.17 -1.15
N LEU A 120 -11.14 -1.20 -0.86
CA LEU A 120 -10.79 0.22 -0.80
C LEU A 120 -10.62 0.65 0.64
N PHE A 121 -9.59 1.46 0.87
CA PHE A 121 -9.25 2.03 2.16
C PHE A 121 -9.06 3.54 2.02
N ARG A 122 -9.26 4.29 3.09
CA ARG A 122 -8.80 5.69 3.20
C ARG A 122 -7.56 5.74 4.09
N VAL A 123 -6.64 6.65 3.76
CA VAL A 123 -5.56 7.02 4.69
C VAL A 123 -6.17 7.95 5.74
N ALA A 124 -6.22 7.48 6.99
CA ALA A 124 -6.86 8.19 8.11
C ALA A 124 -5.89 9.13 8.83
N ALA A 125 -4.63 8.72 8.96
CA ALA A 125 -3.58 9.48 9.62
C ALA A 125 -2.20 8.98 9.17
N TYR A 126 -1.16 9.74 9.48
CA TYR A 126 0.23 9.29 9.35
C TYR A 126 1.10 9.91 10.45
N GLU A 127 2.14 9.20 10.86
CA GLU A 127 3.06 9.61 11.93
C GLU A 127 4.49 9.16 11.64
N TYR A 128 5.47 9.89 12.16
CA TYR A 128 6.88 9.52 12.09
C TYR A 128 7.32 8.96 13.44
N VAL A 129 7.74 7.70 13.45
CA VAL A 129 8.05 6.96 14.68
C VAL A 129 9.41 6.29 14.57
N ARG A 130 9.96 5.85 15.70
CA ARG A 130 11.13 4.97 15.73
C ARG A 130 10.64 3.53 15.47
N GLY A 131 11.00 2.97 14.32
CA GLY A 131 10.69 1.58 13.95
C GLY A 131 11.51 0.55 14.72
N LYS A 132 11.17 -0.74 14.56
CA LYS A 132 11.78 -1.86 15.30
C LYS A 132 13.30 -1.99 15.09
N SER A 133 13.81 -1.69 13.91
CA SER A 133 15.25 -1.64 13.60
C SER A 133 15.97 -0.42 14.19
N GLY A 134 15.27 0.47 14.90
CA GLY A 134 15.86 1.66 15.48
C GLY A 134 16.15 2.75 14.45
N TYR A 135 15.40 2.82 13.35
CA TYR A 135 15.43 3.95 12.41
C TYR A 135 14.07 4.63 12.39
N GLY A 136 14.02 5.89 12.00
CA GLY A 136 12.76 6.59 11.82
C GLY A 136 12.00 6.08 10.60
N VAL A 137 10.72 5.79 10.76
CA VAL A 137 9.82 5.28 9.71
C VAL A 137 8.52 6.08 9.72
N TRP A 138 7.92 6.26 8.53
CA TRP A 138 6.58 6.82 8.42
C TRP A 138 5.55 5.71 8.50
N LEU A 139 4.62 5.77 9.45
CA LEU A 139 3.48 4.86 9.51
C LEU A 139 2.24 5.57 8.98
N PHE A 140 1.52 4.89 8.09
CA PHE A 140 0.26 5.34 7.54
C PHE A 140 -0.85 4.45 8.07
N ARG A 141 -1.83 5.07 8.72
CA ARG A 141 -3.00 4.39 9.25
C ARG A 141 -4.09 4.36 8.20
N LEU A 142 -4.46 3.18 7.70
CA LEU A 142 -5.53 3.02 6.73
C LEU A 142 -6.73 2.30 7.34
N ARG A 143 -7.94 2.74 6.98
CA ARG A 143 -9.20 2.14 7.41
C ARG A 143 -10.09 1.81 6.23
N PRO A 144 -10.95 0.78 6.31
CA PRO A 144 -11.91 0.47 5.27
C PRO A 144 -12.66 1.71 4.78
N PHE A 145 -12.73 1.88 3.46
CA PHE A 145 -13.42 2.98 2.82
C PHE A 145 -14.92 2.73 2.88
N MET A 146 -15.55 3.14 3.97
CA MET A 146 -17.01 3.13 4.07
C MET A 146 -17.54 4.29 3.23
N MET A 147 -18.29 3.97 2.17
CA MET A 147 -19.13 4.98 1.50
C MET A 147 -20.22 5.36 2.50
N PRO A 148 -20.49 6.65 2.75
CA PRO A 148 -21.68 7.03 3.50
C PRO A 148 -22.91 6.45 2.77
N SER A 149 -23.77 5.77 3.54
CA SER A 149 -25.10 5.31 3.13
C SER A 149 -25.99 6.46 2.69
#